data_AF-A0A5N5MB41-F1
#
_entry.id   AF-A0A5N5MB41-F1
#
_cell.length_a   1.000
_cell.length_b   1.000
_cell.length_c   1.000
_cell.angle_alpha   90.00
_cell.angle_beta   90.00
_cell.angle_gamma   90.00
#
_symmetry.space_group_name_H-M   'P 1'
#
loop_
_entity.id
_entity.type
_entity.pdbx_description
1 polymer ?
#
loop_
_entity_poly.entity_id
_entity_poly.type
_entity_poly.pdbx_seq_one_letter_code
_entity_poly.pdbx_strand_id
1 'polypeptide(L)'
;MIRAELDPTFMEKKRNKVLWEVISNNMKQKGYNRSAEQCKCKWKNLVTRYKGCETIEPESMRNQFPFYNELQAIFTSRMQRMLWAEAEGAASGLKKKAVHLSSDEEDDNEEISEGEKGAGRKKIKKGKAVGGASCSGGNSNSFRETLEGFMKQQMQMEMQWRETFEARENERRMKEMEWRKTMEGIENERTTMDRIWREIEEQRRVREEARAEKRDVLIKALLNKLRREDM
;
A
#
# COMPACT_ATOMS: atom_id res chain seq x y z
N MET A 1 -1.87 24.40 3.16
CA MET A 1 -2.25 23.06 3.70
C MET A 1 -1.50 22.82 5.02
N ILE A 2 -2.17 22.47 6.14
CA ILE A 2 -1.51 22.25 7.46
C ILE A 2 -0.37 21.21 7.37
N ARG A 3 -0.56 20.17 6.55
CA ARG A 3 0.44 19.11 6.35
C ARG A 3 1.70 19.58 5.63
N ALA A 4 1.63 20.63 4.81
CA ALA A 4 2.80 21.17 4.10
C ALA A 4 3.80 21.82 5.07
N GLU A 5 3.29 22.60 6.03
CA GLU A 5 4.09 23.28 7.06
C GLU A 5 4.83 22.28 7.96
N LEU A 6 4.19 21.15 8.27
CA LEU A 6 4.77 20.12 9.12
C LEU A 6 5.61 19.08 8.35
N ASP A 7 5.59 19.11 7.01
CA ASP A 7 6.33 18.14 6.18
C ASP A 7 7.82 17.98 6.52
N PRO A 8 8.61 19.04 6.80
CA PRO A 8 9.98 18.86 7.31
C PRO A 8 10.07 17.89 8.49
N THR A 9 9.26 18.14 9.52
CA THR A 9 9.30 17.40 10.78
C THR A 9 8.85 15.96 10.61
N PHE A 10 7.92 15.70 9.67
CA PHE A 10 7.51 14.35 9.29
C PHE A 10 8.62 13.53 8.64
N MET A 11 9.58 14.17 7.97
CA MET A 11 10.70 13.48 7.31
C MET A 11 11.90 13.26 8.26
N GLU A 12 12.04 14.10 9.27
CA GLU A 12 13.11 13.99 10.29
C GLU A 12 12.82 12.93 11.36
N LYS A 13 11.55 12.79 11.76
CA LYS A 13 11.15 11.91 12.88
C LYS A 13 10.68 10.55 12.38
N LYS A 14 11.15 9.47 13.04
CA LYS A 14 10.67 8.10 12.77
C LYS A 14 9.26 7.81 13.33
N ARG A 15 8.82 8.55 14.37
CA ARG A 15 7.50 8.39 14.98
C ARG A 15 6.68 9.66 14.80
N ASN A 16 5.54 9.52 14.14
CA ASN A 16 4.72 10.66 13.69
C ASN A 16 3.38 10.80 14.44
N LYS A 17 3.08 9.94 15.43
CA LYS A 17 1.83 9.99 16.21
C LYS A 17 1.50 11.39 16.74
N VAL A 18 2.47 12.03 17.40
CA VAL A 18 2.31 13.38 17.96
C VAL A 18 2.08 14.43 16.86
N LEU A 19 2.69 14.27 15.68
CA LEU A 19 2.46 15.20 14.57
C LEU A 19 1.03 15.10 14.03
N TRP A 20 0.43 13.90 14.04
CA TRP A 20 -0.97 13.73 13.69
C TRP A 20 -1.92 14.35 14.71
N GLU A 21 -1.58 14.31 16.00
CA GLU A 21 -2.31 15.04 17.06
C GLU A 21 -2.23 16.55 16.86
N VAL A 22 -1.05 17.08 16.51
CA VAL A 22 -0.87 18.50 16.18
C VAL A 22 -1.74 18.91 14.97
N ILE A 23 -1.78 18.09 13.91
CA ILE A 23 -2.66 18.34 12.75
C ILE A 23 -4.13 18.36 13.18
N SER A 24 -4.56 17.37 13.97
CA SER A 24 -5.91 17.28 14.52
C SER A 24 -6.29 18.52 15.33
N ASN A 25 -5.39 19.00 16.20
CA ASN A 25 -5.60 20.21 16.98
C ASN A 25 -5.69 21.46 16.10
N ASN A 26 -4.83 21.60 15.09
CA ASN A 26 -4.91 22.70 14.12
C ASN A 26 -6.21 22.66 13.29
N MET A 27 -6.69 21.47 12.92
CA MET A 27 -7.99 21.31 12.26
C MET A 27 -9.12 21.77 13.19
N LYS A 28 -9.08 21.39 14.47
CA LYS A 28 -10.07 21.80 15.49
C LYS A 28 -10.07 23.31 15.71
N GLN A 29 -8.91 23.96 15.74
CA GLN A 29 -8.79 25.42 15.84
C GLN A 29 -9.42 26.15 14.65
N LYS A 30 -9.43 25.52 13.47
CA LYS A 30 -10.11 26.03 12.27
C LYS A 30 -11.60 25.67 12.21
N GLY A 31 -12.16 25.07 13.26
CA GLY A 31 -13.57 24.68 13.35
C GLY A 31 -13.87 23.28 12.81
N TYR A 32 -12.85 22.48 12.46
CA TYR A 32 -13.02 21.11 11.96
C TYR A 32 -12.65 20.08 13.03
N ASN A 33 -13.65 19.48 13.66
CA ASN A 33 -13.44 18.43 14.66
C ASN A 33 -13.10 17.09 13.99
N ARG A 34 -11.80 16.87 13.72
CA ARG A 34 -11.27 15.62 13.15
C ARG A 34 -10.25 15.02 14.09
N SER A 35 -10.25 13.69 14.25
CA SER A 35 -9.23 13.00 15.04
C SER A 35 -7.91 12.90 14.28
N ALA A 36 -6.82 12.62 15.02
CA ALA A 36 -5.50 12.37 14.45
C ALA A 36 -5.53 11.25 13.38
N GLU A 37 -6.24 10.16 13.68
CA GLU A 37 -6.39 9.03 12.76
C GLU A 37 -7.18 9.42 11.50
N GLN A 38 -8.27 10.18 11.64
CA GLN A 38 -9.02 10.70 10.49
C GLN A 38 -8.15 11.60 9.60
N CYS A 39 -7.29 12.42 10.19
CA CYS A 39 -6.36 13.27 9.46
C CYS A 39 -5.31 12.43 8.70
N LYS A 40 -4.77 11.39 9.36
CA LYS A 40 -3.84 10.41 8.75
C LYS A 40 -4.48 9.66 7.59
N CYS A 41 -5.65 9.06 7.79
CA CYS A 41 -6.39 8.38 6.72
C CYS A 41 -6.70 9.34 5.55
N LYS A 42 -7.10 10.59 5.84
CA LYS A 42 -7.38 11.58 4.79
C LYS A 42 -6.13 11.92 3.99
N TRP A 43 -4.98 12.06 4.66
CA TRP A 43 -3.70 12.27 3.99
C TRP A 43 -3.33 11.09 3.10
N LYS A 44 -3.40 9.84 3.61
CA LYS A 44 -3.16 8.62 2.82
C LYS A 44 -4.01 8.60 1.55
N ASN A 45 -5.31 8.90 1.67
CA ASN A 45 -6.22 9.00 0.52
C ASN A 45 -5.83 10.08 -0.49
N LEU A 46 -5.38 11.26 -0.03
CA LEU A 46 -4.91 12.33 -0.91
C LEU A 46 -3.65 11.92 -1.66
N VAL A 47 -2.68 11.29 -0.97
CA VAL A 47 -1.44 10.80 -1.58
C VAL A 47 -1.72 9.71 -2.60
N THR A 48 -2.61 8.76 -2.30
CA THR A 48 -3.00 7.70 -3.24
C THR A 48 -3.61 8.29 -4.51
N ARG A 49 -4.53 9.26 -4.38
CA ARG A 49 -5.13 9.94 -5.55
C ARG A 49 -4.09 10.71 -6.35
N TYR A 50 -3.20 11.45 -5.68
CA TYR A 50 -2.11 12.17 -6.34
C TYR A 50 -1.23 11.22 -7.17
N LYS A 51 -0.79 10.08 -6.59
CA LYS A 51 0.04 9.09 -7.30
C LYS A 51 -0.70 8.50 -8.51
N GLY A 52 -2.00 8.25 -8.38
CA GLY A 52 -2.82 7.80 -9.52
C GLY A 52 -2.87 8.82 -10.66
N CYS A 53 -2.99 10.12 -10.34
CA CYS A 53 -2.95 11.20 -11.33
C CYS A 53 -1.54 11.44 -11.91
N GLU A 54 -0.47 11.17 -11.16
CA GLU A 54 0.91 11.31 -11.62
C GLU A 54 1.24 10.32 -12.74
N THR A 55 0.72 9.09 -12.65
CA THR A 55 0.94 8.01 -13.64
C THR A 55 0.10 8.13 -14.92
N ILE A 56 -0.93 8.97 -14.93
CA ILE A 56 -1.86 9.11 -16.05
C ILE A 56 -1.46 10.37 -16.85
N GLU A 57 -1.02 10.14 -18.09
CA GLU A 57 -0.38 11.13 -18.98
C GLU A 57 -1.23 12.36 -19.40
N PRO A 58 -2.59 12.33 -19.48
CA PRO A 58 -3.33 13.55 -19.79
C PRO A 58 -3.34 14.56 -18.65
N GLU A 59 -2.72 15.72 -18.90
CA GLU A 59 -2.73 16.93 -18.06
C GLU A 59 -4.16 17.36 -17.64
N SER A 60 -5.17 17.02 -18.45
CA SER A 60 -6.58 17.26 -18.15
C SER A 60 -7.11 16.48 -16.94
N MET A 61 -6.60 15.29 -16.64
CA MET A 61 -6.97 14.53 -15.43
C MET A 61 -6.25 15.04 -14.19
N ARG A 62 -5.02 15.57 -14.32
CA ARG A 62 -4.32 16.23 -13.21
C ARG A 62 -5.10 17.46 -12.74
N ASN A 63 -5.66 18.21 -13.68
CA ASN A 63 -6.53 19.37 -13.40
C ASN A 63 -7.89 19.00 -12.78
N GLN A 64 -8.31 17.73 -12.85
CA GLN A 64 -9.56 17.27 -12.24
C GLN A 64 -9.41 17.01 -10.73
N PHE A 65 -8.19 16.76 -10.23
CA PHE A 65 -7.94 16.58 -8.80
C PHE A 65 -7.67 17.94 -8.12
N PRO A 66 -8.60 18.48 -7.30
CA PRO A 66 -8.50 19.87 -6.81
C PRO A 66 -7.27 20.14 -5.94
N PHE A 67 -6.69 19.11 -5.32
CA PHE A 67 -5.53 19.24 -4.42
C PHE A 67 -4.21 18.83 -5.09
N TYR A 68 -4.20 18.59 -6.41
CA TYR A 68 -3.00 18.10 -7.12
C TYR A 68 -1.81 19.04 -6.95
N ASN A 69 -2.00 20.34 -7.24
CA ASN A 69 -0.94 21.34 -7.16
C ASN A 69 -0.39 21.51 -5.74
N GLU A 70 -1.25 21.44 -4.72
CA GLU A 70 -0.82 21.52 -3.32
C GLU A 70 0.05 20.30 -2.93
N LEU A 71 -0.33 19.09 -3.37
CA LEU A 71 0.46 17.89 -3.10
C LEU A 71 1.77 17.88 -3.91
N GLN A 72 1.72 18.28 -5.19
CA GLN A 72 2.89 18.46 -6.04
C GLN A 72 3.90 19.41 -5.38
N ALA A 73 3.43 20.54 -4.84
CA ALA A 73 4.26 21.51 -4.15
C ALA A 73 4.96 20.89 -2.92
N ILE A 74 4.27 20.06 -2.13
CA ILE A 74 4.86 19.38 -0.97
C ILE A 74 5.97 18.41 -1.42
N PHE A 75 5.71 17.59 -2.43
CA PHE A 75 6.67 16.58 -2.88
C PHE A 75 7.87 17.18 -3.62
N THR A 76 7.66 18.21 -4.43
CA THR A 76 8.76 18.96 -5.07
C THR A 76 9.61 19.70 -4.04
N SER A 77 9.01 20.38 -3.06
CA SER A 77 9.74 21.03 -1.95
C SER A 77 10.53 20.01 -1.12
N ARG A 78 9.98 18.81 -0.91
CA ARG A 78 10.66 17.70 -0.24
C ARG A 78 11.87 17.21 -1.05
N MET A 79 11.70 17.01 -2.36
CA MET A 79 12.80 16.62 -3.25
C MET A 79 13.92 17.66 -3.26
N GLN A 80 13.55 18.95 -3.36
CA GLN A 80 14.51 20.06 -3.37
C GLN A 80 15.33 20.13 -2.07
N ARG A 81 14.70 19.90 -0.91
CA ARG A 81 15.43 19.85 0.37
C ARG A 81 16.39 18.68 0.48
N MET A 82 16.01 17.51 -0.07
CA MET A 82 16.90 16.36 -0.12
C MET A 82 18.14 16.66 -0.98
N LEU A 83 17.95 17.25 -2.16
CA LEU A 83 19.04 17.67 -3.04
C LEU A 83 19.94 18.75 -2.40
N TRP A 84 19.36 19.70 -1.66
CA TRP A 84 20.12 20.71 -0.93
C TRP A 84 20.97 20.12 0.20
N ALA A 85 20.44 19.16 0.95
CA ALA A 85 21.17 18.46 2.02
C ALA A 85 22.34 17.62 1.48
N GLU A 86 22.23 17.08 0.25
CA GLU A 86 23.33 16.38 -0.43
C GLU A 86 24.44 17.34 -0.89
N ALA A 87 24.07 18.56 -1.34
CA ALA A 87 25.03 19.58 -1.75
C ALA A 87 25.84 20.18 -0.57
N GLU A 88 25.27 20.22 0.63
CA GLU A 88 25.92 20.73 1.85
C GLU A 88 26.74 19.67 2.63
N GLY A 89 26.89 18.45 2.09
CA GLY A 89 27.89 17.49 2.58
C GLY A 89 27.53 16.74 3.87
N ALA A 90 26.25 16.46 4.12
CA ALA A 90 25.83 15.58 5.22
C ALA A 90 25.77 14.10 4.78
N ALA A 91 26.89 13.54 4.31
CA ALA A 91 27.02 12.12 4.00
C ALA A 91 27.63 11.36 5.20
N SER A 92 26.78 10.91 6.14
CA SER A 92 27.11 9.74 6.96
C SER A 92 26.18 8.60 6.53
N GLY A 93 26.81 7.53 6.06
CA GLY A 93 26.28 6.67 5.01
C GLY A 93 25.02 5.87 5.36
N LEU A 94 24.17 5.69 4.34
CA LEU A 94 23.51 4.43 4.08
C LEU A 94 23.16 4.34 2.59
N LYS A 95 23.32 3.13 2.06
CA LYS A 95 23.35 2.76 0.64
C LYS A 95 22.09 3.21 -0.14
N LYS A 96 22.33 3.53 -1.42
CA LYS A 96 21.34 3.67 -2.51
C LYS A 96 20.10 2.81 -2.26
N LYS A 97 18.97 3.45 -1.97
CA LYS A 97 17.64 2.85 -2.13
C LYS A 97 16.84 3.76 -3.04
N ALA A 98 16.57 3.22 -4.23
CA ALA A 98 15.63 3.75 -5.19
C ALA A 98 14.31 4.13 -4.50
N VAL A 99 13.83 5.34 -4.83
CA VAL A 99 12.43 5.77 -4.89
C VAL A 99 11.44 4.86 -4.15
N HIS A 100 11.28 5.09 -2.85
CA HIS A 100 10.08 4.68 -2.13
C HIS A 100 9.44 5.93 -1.56
N LEU A 101 8.52 6.51 -2.34
CA LEU A 101 7.65 7.61 -1.93
C LEU A 101 6.80 7.14 -0.74
N SER A 102 7.31 7.35 0.47
CA SER A 102 6.61 7.45 1.76
C SER A 102 5.31 6.63 1.82
N SER A 103 5.46 5.33 2.05
CA SER A 103 4.38 4.50 2.61
C SER A 103 4.51 4.61 4.13
N ASP A 104 3.60 5.40 4.71
CA ASP A 104 3.39 5.59 6.15
C ASP A 104 2.63 4.38 6.72
N GLU A 105 3.29 3.23 6.72
CA GLU A 105 2.87 2.00 7.42
C GLU A 105 4.15 1.55 8.16
N GLU A 106 4.26 1.36 9.48
CA GLU A 106 3.36 0.87 10.53
C GLU A 106 3.89 1.47 11.86
N ASP A 107 3.05 2.03 12.72
CA ASP A 107 3.39 2.30 14.14
C ASP A 107 2.09 2.20 14.94
N ASP A 108 1.59 0.96 15.05
CA ASP A 108 0.51 0.60 15.96
C ASP A 108 1.17 -0.05 17.19
N ASN A 109 1.48 0.78 18.19
CA ASN A 109 2.00 0.34 19.49
C ASN A 109 0.93 0.60 20.55
N GLU A 110 0.11 -0.40 20.82
CA GLU A 110 -0.74 -0.47 22.01
C GLU A 110 0.13 -0.88 23.22
N GLU A 111 0.58 0.11 24.00
CA GLU A 111 1.19 -0.13 25.32
C GLU A 111 0.10 0.05 26.39
N ILE A 112 -0.50 -1.06 26.82
CA ILE A 112 -1.31 -1.13 28.04
C ILE A 112 -0.35 -1.28 29.23
N SER A 113 -0.29 -0.22 30.03
CA SER A 113 0.39 -0.16 31.32
C SER A 113 -0.62 -0.36 32.44
N GLU A 114 -0.46 -1.42 33.23
CA GLU A 114 -0.74 -1.56 34.67
C GLU A 114 0.04 -2.81 35.13
N GLY A 115 0.73 -2.95 36.26
CA GLY A 115 0.96 -2.17 37.46
C GLY A 115 1.77 -3.08 38.41
N GLU A 116 2.61 -2.46 39.22
CA GLU A 116 3.62 -2.94 40.17
C GLU A 116 3.41 -4.25 40.99
N LYS A 117 4.55 -4.91 41.29
CA LYS A 117 5.14 -5.20 42.64
C LYS A 117 6.38 -6.10 42.42
N GLY A 118 7.61 -5.83 42.88
CA GLY A 118 8.10 -5.13 44.05
C GLY A 118 8.66 -6.13 45.05
N ALA A 119 9.98 -6.42 45.04
CA ALA A 119 10.71 -6.96 46.20
C ALA A 119 12.24 -6.96 45.98
N GLY A 120 12.96 -6.23 46.84
CA GLY A 120 14.40 -6.11 46.80
C GLY A 120 15.17 -7.00 47.77
N ARG A 121 16.50 -7.03 47.52
CA ARG A 121 17.64 -7.18 48.46
C ARG A 121 17.79 -8.50 49.23
N LYS A 122 18.99 -9.11 49.11
CA LYS A 122 19.97 -9.22 50.22
C LYS A 122 21.36 -9.71 49.74
N LYS A 123 22.40 -8.96 50.13
CA LYS A 123 23.79 -9.41 50.19
C LYS A 123 23.97 -10.28 51.44
N ILE A 124 24.64 -11.42 51.34
CA ILE A 124 25.22 -12.14 52.49
C ILE A 124 26.66 -12.55 52.16
N LYS A 125 27.51 -12.40 53.16
CA LYS A 125 28.97 -12.51 53.16
C LYS A 125 29.37 -13.80 53.91
N LYS A 126 30.38 -14.49 53.38
CA LYS A 126 31.39 -15.34 54.06
C LYS A 126 30.97 -16.73 54.59
N GLY A 127 31.75 -17.74 54.19
CA GLY A 127 31.85 -19.04 54.87
C GLY A 127 32.79 -20.00 54.13
N LYS A 128 33.95 -20.30 54.73
CA LYS A 128 34.95 -21.27 54.28
C LYS A 128 34.63 -22.62 54.93
N ALA A 129 34.58 -23.70 54.18
CA ALA A 129 34.73 -25.06 54.71
C ALA A 129 35.18 -26.03 53.61
N VAL A 130 36.01 -26.97 54.04
CA VAL A 130 36.76 -27.99 53.29
C VAL A 130 35.92 -29.27 53.15
N GLY A 131 36.20 -30.05 52.10
CA GLY A 131 35.72 -31.42 51.89
C GLY A 131 35.29 -31.56 50.43
N GLY A 132 35.78 -32.48 49.60
CA GLY A 132 36.39 -33.77 49.86
C GLY A 132 35.65 -34.80 48.98
N ALA A 133 36.34 -35.29 47.95
CA ALA A 133 36.15 -36.55 47.23
C ALA A 133 35.05 -36.70 46.13
N SER A 134 35.57 -37.20 44.99
CA SER A 134 34.92 -37.95 43.88
C SER A 134 33.95 -37.14 43.01
N CYS A 135 33.84 -37.35 41.69
CA CYS A 135 34.18 -38.48 40.83
C CYS A 135 34.54 -37.94 39.44
N SER A 136 35.55 -38.57 38.83
CA SER A 136 35.91 -38.40 37.43
C SER A 136 34.97 -39.26 36.57
N GLY A 137 34.38 -38.65 35.54
CA GLY A 137 33.74 -39.37 34.43
C GLY A 137 32.21 -39.32 34.43
N GLY A 138 31.62 -38.47 33.59
CA GLY A 138 30.18 -38.48 33.31
C GLY A 138 29.56 -37.17 32.79
N ASN A 139 30.31 -36.08 32.70
CA ASN A 139 29.73 -34.76 32.41
C ASN A 139 29.77 -34.32 30.93
N SER A 140 30.36 -35.13 30.04
CA SER A 140 30.38 -34.85 28.60
C SER A 140 29.01 -35.00 27.94
N ASN A 141 28.16 -35.89 28.49
CA ASN A 141 26.85 -36.19 27.93
C ASN A 141 25.82 -35.11 28.31
N SER A 142 25.82 -34.63 29.56
CA SER A 142 24.90 -33.57 30.02
C SER A 142 25.13 -32.21 29.34
N PHE A 143 26.39 -31.80 29.16
CA PHE A 143 26.71 -30.57 28.40
C PHE A 143 26.39 -30.72 26.91
N ARG A 144 26.66 -31.90 26.33
CA ARG A 144 26.29 -32.20 24.95
C ARG A 144 24.78 -32.13 24.76
N GLU A 145 23.99 -32.69 25.67
CA GLU A 145 22.53 -32.74 25.62
C GLU A 145 21.89 -31.35 25.84
N THR A 146 22.47 -30.51 26.70
CA THR A 146 22.05 -29.12 26.87
C THR A 146 22.38 -28.25 25.65
N LEU A 147 23.54 -28.46 25.00
CA LEU A 147 23.89 -27.80 23.75
C LEU A 147 22.97 -28.24 22.59
N GLU A 148 22.66 -29.53 22.51
CA GLU A 148 21.73 -30.10 21.54
C GLU A 148 20.31 -29.55 21.73
N GLY A 149 19.88 -29.38 22.98
CA GLY A 149 18.64 -28.70 23.35
C GLY A 149 18.60 -27.23 22.93
N PHE A 150 19.69 -26.49 23.13
CA PHE A 150 19.81 -25.09 22.69
C PHE A 150 19.76 -24.97 21.16
N MET A 151 20.48 -25.84 20.43
CA MET A 151 20.44 -25.86 18.97
C MET A 151 19.04 -26.20 18.44
N LYS A 152 18.35 -27.14 19.09
CA LYS A 152 16.96 -27.49 18.75
C LYS A 152 16.00 -26.33 19.03
N GLN A 153 16.16 -25.63 20.14
CA GLN A 153 15.37 -24.44 20.49
C GLN A 153 15.60 -23.30 19.51
N GLN A 154 16.86 -23.06 19.12
CA GLN A 154 17.20 -22.06 18.11
C GLN A 154 16.58 -22.40 16.75
N MET A 155 16.67 -23.66 16.32
CA MET A 155 16.05 -24.12 15.07
C MET A 155 14.52 -24.01 15.07
N GLN A 156 13.86 -24.30 16.20
CA GLN A 156 12.41 -24.14 16.34
C GLN A 156 11.98 -22.68 16.27
N MET A 157 12.73 -21.77 16.91
CA MET A 157 12.46 -20.35 16.79
C MET A 157 12.65 -19.90 15.35
N GLU A 158 13.78 -20.21 14.72
CA GLU A 158 14.04 -19.84 13.32
C GLU A 158 12.95 -20.36 12.36
N MET A 159 12.47 -21.58 12.57
CA MET A 159 11.36 -22.15 11.81
C MET A 159 10.05 -21.38 12.02
N GLN A 160 9.69 -21.04 13.25
CA GLN A 160 8.50 -20.21 13.53
C GLN A 160 8.62 -18.80 12.93
N TRP A 161 9.80 -18.18 13.02
CA TRP A 161 10.06 -16.88 12.38
C TRP A 161 9.95 -16.98 10.86
N ARG A 162 10.44 -18.06 10.26
CA ARG A 162 10.36 -18.31 8.82
C ARG A 162 8.92 -18.53 8.37
N GLU A 163 8.17 -19.38 9.08
CA GLU A 163 6.77 -19.68 8.78
C GLU A 163 5.87 -18.45 8.94
N THR A 164 6.04 -17.68 10.01
CA THR A 164 5.27 -16.44 10.21
C THR A 164 5.59 -15.37 9.17
N PHE A 165 6.85 -15.28 8.73
CA PHE A 165 7.25 -14.41 7.62
C PHE A 165 6.65 -14.87 6.29
N GLU A 166 6.75 -16.16 5.98
CA GLU A 166 6.23 -16.76 4.76
C GLU A 166 4.69 -16.72 4.70
N ALA A 167 4.00 -16.92 5.82
CA ALA A 167 2.55 -16.74 5.92
C ALA A 167 2.13 -15.31 5.61
N ARG A 168 2.85 -14.31 6.14
CA ARG A 168 2.60 -12.89 5.84
C ARG A 168 2.92 -12.52 4.40
N GLU A 169 3.89 -13.19 3.78
CA GLU A 169 4.18 -13.04 2.35
C GLU A 169 3.07 -13.67 1.49
N ASN A 170 2.62 -14.88 1.85
CA ASN A 170 1.53 -15.58 1.20
C ASN A 170 0.20 -14.83 1.33
N GLU A 171 -0.08 -14.22 2.47
CA GLU A 171 -1.26 -13.38 2.66
C GLU A 171 -1.26 -12.19 1.70
N ARG A 172 -0.11 -11.52 1.53
CA ARG A 172 0.02 -10.44 0.53
C ARG A 172 -0.19 -10.94 -0.89
N ARG A 173 0.39 -12.09 -1.22
CA ARG A 173 0.24 -12.73 -2.54
C ARG A 173 -1.21 -13.13 -2.81
N MET A 174 -1.92 -13.66 -1.82
CA MET A 174 -3.35 -14.01 -1.92
C MET A 174 -4.20 -12.77 -2.14
N LYS A 175 -4.01 -11.71 -1.35
CA LYS A 175 -4.70 -10.42 -1.52
C LYS A 175 -4.44 -9.81 -2.90
N GLU A 176 -3.21 -9.91 -3.40
CA GLU A 176 -2.86 -9.45 -4.74
C GLU A 176 -3.55 -10.28 -5.83
N MET A 177 -3.59 -11.61 -5.69
CA MET A 177 -4.31 -12.48 -6.63
C MET A 177 -5.82 -12.24 -6.63
N GLU A 178 -6.43 -12.06 -5.45
CA GLU A 178 -7.84 -11.68 -5.33
C GLU A 178 -8.13 -10.33 -5.98
N TRP A 179 -7.24 -9.34 -5.75
CA TRP A 179 -7.35 -8.04 -6.40
C TRP A 179 -7.22 -8.14 -7.92
N ARG A 180 -6.27 -8.93 -8.43
CA ARG A 180 -6.14 -9.16 -9.89
C ARG A 180 -7.38 -9.84 -10.47
N LYS A 181 -7.91 -10.87 -9.80
CA LYS A 181 -9.10 -11.60 -10.24
C LYS A 181 -10.35 -10.72 -10.26
N THR A 182 -10.52 -9.87 -9.25
CA THR A 182 -11.65 -8.92 -9.20
C THR A 182 -11.54 -7.86 -10.31
N MET A 183 -10.34 -7.32 -10.55
CA MET A 183 -10.09 -6.40 -11.66
C MET A 183 -10.37 -7.03 -13.03
N GLU A 184 -9.90 -8.26 -13.24
CA GLU A 184 -10.16 -9.03 -14.45
C GLU A 184 -11.66 -9.29 -14.65
N GLY A 185 -12.40 -9.59 -13.57
CA GLY A 185 -13.86 -9.75 -13.61
C GLY A 185 -14.58 -8.50 -14.12
N ILE A 186 -14.22 -7.33 -13.60
CA ILE A 186 -14.80 -6.05 -14.03
C ILE A 186 -14.50 -5.77 -15.52
N GLU A 187 -13.28 -6.04 -15.97
CA GLU A 187 -12.91 -5.84 -17.37
C GLU A 187 -13.63 -6.82 -18.31
N ASN A 188 -13.80 -8.08 -17.90
CA ASN A 188 -14.59 -9.06 -18.63
C ASN A 188 -16.06 -8.66 -18.70
N GLU A 189 -16.65 -8.14 -17.63
CA GLU A 189 -18.02 -7.61 -17.64
C GLU A 189 -18.18 -6.45 -18.62
N ARG A 190 -17.24 -5.49 -18.59
CA ARG A 190 -17.25 -4.37 -19.55
C ARG A 190 -17.16 -4.86 -21.00
N THR A 191 -16.18 -5.71 -21.29
CA THR A 191 -15.96 -6.21 -22.66
C THR A 191 -17.10 -7.09 -23.16
N THR A 192 -17.76 -7.84 -22.28
CA THR A 192 -18.95 -8.63 -22.65
C THR A 192 -20.15 -7.74 -22.92
N MET A 193 -20.37 -6.70 -22.11
CA MET A 193 -21.41 -5.70 -22.38
C MET A 193 -21.17 -4.98 -23.72
N ASP A 194 -19.93 -4.58 -24.02
CA ASP A 194 -19.58 -3.95 -25.30
C ASP A 194 -19.80 -4.88 -26.50
N ARG A 195 -19.58 -6.20 -26.33
CA ARG A 195 -19.90 -7.20 -27.37
C ARG A 195 -21.40 -7.33 -27.58
N ILE A 196 -22.17 -7.42 -26.50
CA ILE A 196 -23.64 -7.50 -26.55
C ILE A 196 -24.23 -6.25 -27.21
N TRP A 197 -23.73 -5.06 -26.87
CA TRP A 197 -24.17 -3.80 -27.49
C TRP A 197 -23.89 -3.75 -28.98
N ARG A 198 -22.68 -4.19 -29.41
CA ARG A 198 -22.35 -4.28 -30.83
C ARG A 198 -23.28 -5.24 -31.56
N GLU A 199 -23.56 -6.41 -31.00
CA GLU A 199 -24.50 -7.37 -31.59
C GLU A 199 -25.90 -6.76 -31.71
N ILE A 200 -26.42 -6.14 -30.65
CA ILE A 200 -27.73 -5.48 -30.68
C ILE A 200 -27.79 -4.39 -31.75
N GLU A 201 -26.74 -3.59 -31.88
CA GLU A 201 -26.66 -2.53 -32.89
C GLU A 201 -26.54 -3.10 -34.30
N GLU A 202 -25.78 -4.18 -34.50
CA GLU A 202 -25.74 -4.90 -35.77
C GLU A 202 -27.10 -5.48 -36.14
N GLN A 203 -27.84 -6.06 -35.17
CA GLN A 203 -29.22 -6.53 -35.39
C GLN A 203 -30.17 -5.39 -35.75
N ARG A 204 -29.96 -4.18 -35.21
CA ARG A 204 -30.70 -2.99 -35.64
C ARG A 204 -30.33 -2.62 -37.08
N ARG A 205 -29.04 -2.56 -37.39
CA ARG A 205 -28.51 -2.23 -38.71
C ARG A 205 -29.02 -3.20 -39.77
N VAL A 206 -28.98 -4.50 -39.53
CA VAL A 206 -29.50 -5.54 -40.44
C VAL A 206 -31.00 -5.35 -40.70
N ARG A 207 -31.80 -5.03 -39.68
CA ARG A 207 -33.23 -4.74 -39.88
C ARG A 207 -33.45 -3.48 -40.71
N GLU A 208 -32.60 -2.47 -40.57
CA GLU A 208 -32.67 -1.24 -41.37
C GLU A 208 -32.22 -1.46 -42.81
N GLU A 209 -31.15 -2.23 -43.01
CA GLU A 209 -30.62 -2.64 -44.32
C GLU A 209 -31.66 -3.47 -45.07
N ALA A 210 -32.30 -4.46 -44.44
CA ALA A 210 -33.38 -5.23 -45.06
C ALA A 210 -34.57 -4.35 -45.49
N ARG A 211 -34.85 -3.23 -44.79
CA ARG A 211 -35.86 -2.26 -45.22
C ARG A 211 -35.33 -1.41 -46.38
N ALA A 212 -34.05 -1.02 -46.36
CA ALA A 212 -33.41 -0.28 -47.43
C ALA A 212 -33.37 -1.10 -48.73
N GLU A 213 -32.96 -2.36 -48.67
CA GLU A 213 -32.95 -3.28 -49.80
C GLU A 213 -34.34 -3.42 -50.44
N LYS A 214 -35.40 -3.54 -49.62
CA LYS A 214 -36.78 -3.55 -50.15
C LYS A 214 -37.12 -2.26 -50.89
N ARG A 215 -36.72 -1.10 -50.36
CA ARG A 215 -36.89 0.19 -51.06
C ARG A 215 -36.08 0.21 -52.37
N ASP A 216 -34.84 -0.25 -52.35
CA ASP A 216 -33.96 -0.27 -53.52
C ASP A 216 -34.48 -1.19 -54.62
N VAL A 217 -35.02 -2.36 -54.26
CA VAL A 217 -35.68 -3.27 -55.20
C VAL A 217 -36.87 -2.60 -55.87
N LEU A 218 -37.71 -1.90 -55.10
CA LEU A 218 -38.86 -1.16 -55.64
C LEU A 218 -38.41 -0.03 -56.56
N ILE A 219 -37.42 0.76 -56.15
CA ILE A 219 -36.86 1.84 -56.96
C ILE A 219 -36.29 1.29 -58.27
N LYS A 220 -35.49 0.21 -58.22
CA LYS A 220 -34.96 -0.46 -59.42
C LYS A 220 -36.07 -0.96 -60.34
N ALA A 221 -37.13 -1.54 -59.78
CA ALA A 221 -38.27 -2.01 -60.57
C ALA A 221 -39.00 -0.86 -61.28
N LEU A 222 -39.20 0.27 -60.58
CA LEU A 222 -39.80 1.48 -61.15
C LEU A 222 -38.93 2.08 -62.26
N LEU A 223 -37.63 2.25 -62.02
CA LEU A 223 -36.68 2.75 -63.03
C LEU A 223 -36.65 1.86 -64.29
N ASN A 224 -36.72 0.54 -64.12
CA ASN A 224 -36.79 -0.40 -65.24
C ASN A 224 -38.12 -0.32 -66.00
N LYS A 225 -39.22 0.08 -65.37
CA LYS A 225 -40.50 0.34 -66.07
C LYS A 225 -40.42 1.62 -66.90
N LEU A 226 -39.96 2.72 -66.30
CA LEU A 226 -39.79 4.00 -67.01
C LEU A 226 -38.87 3.85 -68.25
N ARG A 227 -37.73 3.17 -68.10
CA ARG A 227 -36.81 2.90 -69.23
C ARG A 227 -37.45 2.06 -70.36
N ARG A 228 -38.49 1.28 -70.07
CA ARG A 228 -39.24 0.51 -71.08
C ARG A 228 -40.38 1.30 -71.71
N GLU A 229 -40.87 2.34 -71.05
CA GLU A 229 -41.89 3.26 -71.59
C GLU A 229 -41.24 4.33 -72.48
N ASP A 230 -39.97 4.68 -72.24
CA ASP A 230 -39.18 5.63 -73.03
C ASP A 230 -38.55 5.03 -74.32
N MET A 231 -38.72 3.73 -74.58
CA MET A 231 -38.22 2.98 -75.75
C MET A 231 -39.37 2.52 -76.64
#